data_AF-A0A0M3JHS9-F1
#
_entry.id   AF-A0A0M3JHS9-F1
#
_cell.length_a   1.000
_cell.length_b   1.000
_cell.length_c   1.000
_cell.angle_alpha   90.00
_cell.angle_beta   90.00
_cell.angle_gamma   90.00
#
_symmetry.space_group_name_H-M   'P 1'
#
loop_
_entity.id
_entity.type
_entity.pdbx_description
1 polymer ?
#
loop_
_entity_poly.entity_id
_entity_poly.type
_entity_poly.pdbx_seq_one_letter_code
_entity_poly.pdbx_strand_id
1 'polypeptide(L)'
;MTLILDAYSPIRYSPKGLSELFTLNMQWRISVGASFSLYHRLNRRRRKREKIFDAFHGKMAGVNFNGLMILDLLAQGWFTIDGVLMTLN
;
A
#
# COMPACT_ATOMS: atom_id res chain seq x y z
N MET A 1 -5.59 12.99 -8.65
CA MET A 1 -5.94 11.80 -7.83
C MET A 1 -7.32 12.00 -7.25
N THR A 2 -8.16 10.96 -7.24
CA THR A 2 -9.50 11.01 -6.65
C THR A 2 -9.60 9.95 -5.56
N LEU A 3 -10.13 10.30 -4.40
CA LEU A 3 -10.42 9.39 -3.30
C LEU A 3 -11.95 9.28 -3.13
N ILE A 4 -12.46 8.06 -3.07
CA ILE A 4 -13.88 7.76 -2.87
C ILE A 4 -13.98 6.86 -1.64
N LEU A 5 -14.94 7.14 -0.76
CA LEU A 5 -15.23 6.35 0.42
C LEU A 5 -16.74 6.10 0.46
N ASP A 6 -17.16 4.84 0.37
CA ASP A 6 -18.56 4.41 0.44
C ASP A 6 -19.50 5.29 -0.40
N ALA A 7 -20.53 5.87 0.24
CA ALA A 7 -21.51 6.76 -0.36
C ALA A 7 -21.15 8.26 -0.21
N TYR A 8 -19.95 8.60 0.26
CA TYR A 8 -19.53 9.99 0.39
C TYR A 8 -19.11 10.57 -0.95
N SER A 9 -19.29 11.90 -1.07
CA SER A 9 -18.84 12.66 -2.24
C SER A 9 -17.33 12.48 -2.48
N PRO A 10 -16.90 12.20 -3.73
CA PRO A 10 -15.49 12.03 -4.05
C PRO A 10 -14.63 13.26 -3.70
N ILE A 11 -13.48 13.04 -3.09
CA ILE A 11 -12.46 14.07 -2.83
C ILE A 11 -11.46 14.06 -3.98
N ARG A 12 -11.24 15.23 -4.60
CA ARG A 12 -10.28 15.41 -5.69
C ARG A 12 -9.02 16.11 -5.19
N TYR A 13 -7.88 15.46 -5.35
CA TYR A 13 -6.57 16.05 -5.15
C TYR A 13 -5.93 16.38 -6.49
N SER A 14 -5.63 17.66 -6.70
CA SER A 14 -4.80 18.16 -7.79
C SER A 14 -3.52 18.77 -7.22
N PRO A 15 -2.33 18.25 -7.57
CA PRO A 15 -1.08 18.88 -7.15
C PRO A 15 -0.99 20.30 -7.74
N LYS A 16 -0.32 21.21 -7.01
CA LYS A 16 -0.06 22.58 -7.48
C LYS A 16 1.12 22.53 -8.47
N GLY A 17 0.90 22.83 -9.76
CA GLY A 17 1.96 22.90 -10.79
C GLY A 17 1.66 22.07 -12.05
N LEU A 18 2.69 21.86 -12.89
CA LEU A 18 2.62 20.96 -14.05
C LEU A 18 2.28 19.56 -13.56
N SER A 19 1.10 19.09 -13.95
CA SER A 19 0.43 17.89 -13.47
C SER A 19 0.49 16.78 -14.50
N GLU A 20 1.65 16.60 -15.14
CA GLU A 20 1.85 15.42 -15.96
C GLU A 20 1.85 14.17 -15.06
N LEU A 21 1.04 13.20 -15.47
CA LEU A 21 1.03 11.87 -14.87
C LEU A 21 2.36 11.19 -15.22
N PHE A 22 3.33 11.24 -14.31
CA PHE A 22 4.54 10.45 -14.43
C PHE A 22 4.30 9.05 -13.87
N THR A 23 4.76 8.02 -14.59
CA THR A 23 4.81 6.68 -14.02
C THR A 23 5.92 6.67 -12.98
N LEU A 24 5.55 6.43 -11.73
CA LEU A 24 6.53 6.25 -10.65
C LEU A 24 7.31 4.95 -10.90
N ASN A 25 8.57 5.08 -11.31
CA ASN A 25 9.51 3.96 -11.45
C ASN A 25 10.00 3.44 -10.07
N MET A 26 9.14 3.47 -9.05
CA MET A 26 9.44 2.92 -7.72
C MET A 26 8.98 1.46 -7.66
N GLN A 27 9.77 0.61 -8.31
CA GLN A 27 10.03 -0.80 -8.02
C GLN A 27 9.01 -1.57 -7.12
N TRP A 28 7.97 -2.10 -7.78
CA TRP A 28 7.20 -3.37 -7.58
C TRP A 28 6.72 -3.86 -6.21
N ARG A 29 6.98 -3.17 -5.10
CA ARG A 29 6.57 -3.66 -3.76
C ARG A 29 5.27 -3.02 -3.32
N ILE A 30 4.21 -3.82 -3.32
CA ILE A 30 2.92 -3.45 -2.73
C ILE A 30 2.88 -4.01 -1.31
N SER A 31 2.74 -3.13 -0.33
CA SER A 31 2.53 -3.51 1.07
C SER A 31 1.05 -3.41 1.42
N VAL A 32 0.45 -4.49 1.91
CA VAL A 32 -0.94 -4.51 2.36
C VAL A 32 -0.98 -4.77 3.86
N GLY A 33 -1.73 -3.94 4.59
CA GLY A 33 -1.93 -4.12 6.03
C GLY A 33 -0.77 -3.74 6.93
N ALA A 34 0.34 -3.23 6.39
CA ALA A 34 1.40 -2.58 7.15
C ALA A 34 2.31 -1.75 6.24
N SER A 35 3.18 -0.93 6.85
CA SER A 35 4.22 -0.15 6.16
C SER A 35 5.61 -0.64 6.51
N PHE A 36 6.54 -0.57 5.56
CA PHE A 36 7.96 -0.84 5.80
C PHE A 36 8.77 0.45 6.07
N SER A 37 8.09 1.60 6.01
CA SER A 37 8.71 2.91 6.07
C SER A 37 8.51 3.58 7.43
N LEU A 38 9.62 4.07 8.01
CA LEU A 38 9.64 4.90 9.21
C LEU A 38 9.19 6.35 8.95
N TYR A 39 9.07 6.77 7.69
CA TYR A 39 8.80 8.17 7.33
C TYR A 39 7.39 8.65 7.77
N HIS A 40 6.52 7.73 8.21
CA HIS A 40 5.22 8.07 8.79
C HIS A 40 5.27 8.49 10.27
N ARG A 41 6.43 8.42 10.95
CA ARG A 41 6.60 8.90 12.33
C ARG A 41 7.48 10.14 12.39
N LEU A 42 6.86 11.29 12.63
CA LEU A 42 7.55 12.55 12.92
C LEU A 42 8.36 12.54 14.23
N ASN A 43 8.26 11.51 15.07
CA ASN A 43 8.95 11.45 16.36
C ASN A 43 9.44 10.06 16.78
N ARG A 44 10.76 10.01 16.99
CA ARG A 44 11.54 9.26 18.00
C ARG A 44 11.56 7.72 18.03
N ARG A 45 12.80 7.25 18.17
CA ARG A 45 13.34 5.93 18.54
C ARG A 45 13.32 4.87 17.43
N ARG A 46 14.48 4.75 16.76
CA ARG A 46 14.92 3.55 16.03
C ARG A 46 14.85 2.32 16.96
N ARG A 47 13.68 1.66 17.05
CA ARG A 47 13.62 0.27 17.52
C ARG A 47 14.17 -0.59 16.41
N LYS A 48 15.45 -0.94 16.56
CA LYS A 48 16.31 -1.63 15.58
C LYS A 48 15.89 -3.07 15.23
N ARG A 49 14.63 -3.47 15.43
CA ARG A 49 14.17 -4.87 15.30
C ARG A 49 12.80 -5.08 14.66
N GLU A 50 11.97 -4.05 14.48
CA GLU A 50 10.68 -4.22 13.81
C GLU A 50 10.88 -3.99 12.30
N LYS A 51 10.74 -5.06 11.51
CA LYS A 51 10.78 -4.99 10.03
C LYS A 51 9.51 -4.37 9.45
N ILE A 52 8.46 -4.21 10.26
CA ILE A 52 7.11 -3.79 9.88
C ILE A 52 6.69 -2.68 10.84
N PHE A 53 6.15 -1.59 10.30
CA PHE A 53 5.60 -0.45 11.03
C PHE A 53 4.10 -0.33 10.73
N ASP A 54 3.36 0.23 11.67
CA ASP A 54 1.94 0.59 11.49
C ASP A 54 1.07 -0.58 10.98
N ALA A 55 1.16 -1.72 11.67
CA ALA A 55 0.37 -2.89 11.32
C ALA A 55 -1.13 -2.61 11.56
N PHE A 56 -1.93 -2.87 10.52
CA PHE A 56 -3.38 -2.82 10.58
C PHE A 56 -3.92 -4.02 11.37
N HIS A 57 -4.80 -3.74 12.32
CA HIS A 57 -5.47 -4.76 13.12
C HIS A 57 -6.96 -4.80 12.76
N GLY A 58 -7.36 -5.82 12.01
CA GLY A 58 -8.72 -5.97 11.55
C GLY A 58 -8.81 -6.93 10.36
N LYS A 59 -9.96 -6.94 9.69
CA LYS A 59 -10.18 -7.74 8.48
C LYS A 59 -10.13 -6.86 7.24
N MET A 60 -9.30 -7.22 6.27
CA MET A 60 -9.28 -6.65 4.93
C MET A 60 -9.73 -7.72 3.93
N ALA A 61 -10.56 -7.31 2.96
CA ALA A 61 -11.04 -8.16 1.88
C ALA A 61 -11.31 -7.28 0.65
N GLY A 62 -11.46 -7.90 -0.52
CA GLY A 62 -11.82 -7.19 -1.74
C GLY A 62 -10.77 -6.19 -2.24
N VAL A 63 -9.50 -6.37 -1.89
CA VAL A 63 -8.43 -5.46 -2.29
C VAL A 63 -8.13 -5.67 -3.77
N ASN A 64 -8.50 -4.68 -4.58
CA ASN A 64 -8.27 -4.64 -6.01
C ASN A 64 -7.18 -3.61 -6.35
N PHE A 65 -6.17 -4.04 -7.11
CA PHE A 65 -5.14 -3.17 -7.64
C PHE A 65 -5.06 -3.34 -9.16
N ASN A 66 -5.41 -2.30 -9.92
CA ASN A 66 -5.42 -2.31 -11.39
C ASN A 66 -6.20 -3.50 -12.00
N GLY A 67 -7.32 -3.89 -11.40
CA GLY A 67 -8.15 -5.02 -11.85
C GLY A 67 -7.75 -6.37 -11.24
N LEU A 68 -6.63 -6.44 -10.51
CA LEU A 68 -6.15 -7.67 -9.89
C LEU A 68 -6.62 -7.76 -8.43
N MET A 69 -7.26 -8.87 -8.08
CA MET A 69 -7.64 -9.19 -6.70
C MET A 69 -6.43 -9.74 -5.95
N ILE A 70 -5.58 -8.84 -5.46
CA ILE A 70 -4.23 -9.21 -4.99
C ILE A 70 -4.23 -10.15 -3.79
N LEU A 71 -5.23 -10.07 -2.90
CA LEU A 71 -5.37 -10.99 -1.77
C LEU A 71 -5.81 -12.39 -2.21
N ASP A 72 -6.61 -12.48 -3.28
CA ASP A 72 -7.05 -13.77 -3.82
C ASP A 72 -5.91 -14.45 -4.57
N LEU A 73 -5.14 -13.67 -5.35
CA LEU A 73 -3.92 -14.13 -6.00
C LEU A 73 -2.86 -14.59 -4.99
N LEU A 74 -2.75 -13.90 -3.84
CA LEU A 74 -1.91 -14.36 -2.73
C LEU A 74 -2.36 -15.73 -2.21
N ALA A 75 -3.67 -15.88 -1.95
CA ALA A 75 -4.22 -17.14 -1.44
C ALA A 75 -4.04 -18.31 -2.43
N GLN A 76 -3.96 -18.00 -3.73
CA GLN A 76 -3.67 -18.97 -4.79
C GLN A 76 -2.17 -19.27 -4.95
N GLY A 77 -1.28 -18.59 -4.21
CA GLY A 77 0.16 -18.83 -4.25
C GLY A 77 0.91 -18.13 -5.39
N TRP A 78 0.31 -17.13 -6.04
CA TRP A 78 0.95 -16.36 -7.12
C TRP A 78 1.98 -15.36 -6.60
N PHE A 79 2.00 -15.13 -5.28
CA PHE A 79 2.90 -14.21 -4.61
C PHE A 79 3.69 -14.92 -3.52
N THR A 80 5.00 -14.70 -3.51
CA THR A 80 5.89 -15.21 -2.45
C THR A 80 5.77 -14.31 -1.22
N ILE A 81 5.50 -14.91 -0.05
CA ILE A 81 5.41 -14.18 1.23
C ILE A 81 6.73 -14.26 1.98
N ASP A 82 7.58 -13.25 1.80
CA ASP A 82 8.74 -13.06 2.69
C ASP A 82 8.31 -12.25 3.92
N GLY A 83 7.82 -12.95 4.93
CA GLY A 83 7.54 -12.39 6.25
C GLY A 83 6.62 -11.16 6.25
N VAL A 84 5.60 -11.12 5.38
CA VAL A 84 4.59 -10.05 5.12
C VAL A 84 4.81 -9.24 3.82
N LEU A 85 5.82 -9.53 3.00
CA LEU A 85 5.93 -8.95 1.65
C LEU A 85 5.04 -9.68 0.62
N MET A 86 4.43 -8.94 -0.30
CA MET A 86 3.99 -9.47 -1.59
C MET A 86 4.90 -8.90 -2.68
N THR A 87 5.58 -9.77 -3.41
CA THR A 87 6.38 -9.40 -4.58
C THR A 87 5.78 -10.05 -5.83
N LEU A 88 5.50 -9.23 -6.84
CA LEU A 88 5.19 -9.71 -8.20
C LEU A 88 6.47 -10.33 -8.78
N ASN A 89 6.38 -11.56 -9.28
CA ASN A 89 7.45 -12.20 -10.07
C ASN A 89 7.43 -11.65 -11.50
#